data_AF-A0A371CP15-F1
#
_entry.id   AF-A0A371CP15-F1
#
_cell.length_a   1.000
_cell.length_b   1.000
_cell.length_c   1.000
_cell.angle_alpha   90.00
_cell.angle_beta   90.00
_cell.angle_gamma   90.00
#
_symmetry.space_group_name_H-M   'P 1'
#
loop_
_entity.id
_entity.type
_entity.pdbx_description
1 polymer ?
#
loop_
_entity_poly.entity_id
_entity_poly.type
_entity_poly.pdbx_seq_one_letter_code
_entity_poly.pdbx_strand_id
1 'polypeptide(L)'
;MSQAEWKREPTTMQVLCGPQLPYRPPRSLVGKFLWRARVWLEVTFALSMLQPWEKVLVMVVLYLTLGLLFTAIYLYLPQRLLFLSARASYYLFGREALQA
;
A
#
# COMPACT_ATOMS: atom_id res chain seq x y z
N MET A 1 6.78 30.60 -4.90
CA MET A 1 6.91 30.20 -3.49
C MET A 1 7.39 31.40 -2.68
N SER A 2 6.66 31.78 -1.63
CA SER A 2 7.08 32.84 -0.72
C SER A 2 8.17 32.34 0.24
N GLN A 3 9.13 33.19 0.63
CA GLN A 3 10.23 32.85 1.56
C GLN A 3 9.72 32.23 2.88
N ALA A 4 8.53 32.62 3.32
CA ALA A 4 7.90 32.09 4.52
C ALA A 4 7.42 30.64 4.37
N GLU A 5 7.14 30.17 3.15
CA GLU A 5 6.61 28.82 2.89
C GLU A 5 7.67 27.74 2.99
N TRP A 6 8.89 28.01 2.52
CA TRP A 6 9.99 27.04 2.53
C TRP A 6 10.47 26.68 3.95
N LYS A 7 10.28 27.58 4.92
CA LYS A 7 10.62 27.37 6.32
C LYS A 7 9.52 26.67 7.14
N ARG A 8 8.34 26.41 6.56
CA ARG A 8 7.24 25.76 7.29
C ARG A 8 7.57 24.30 7.57
N GLU A 9 7.38 23.88 8.81
CA GLU A 9 7.42 22.47 9.17
C GLU A 9 6.05 21.84 8.81
N PRO A 10 6.01 20.82 7.94
CA PRO A 10 4.74 20.22 7.54
C PRO A 10 4.13 19.46 8.72
N THR A 11 2.83 19.64 8.88
CA THR A 11 2.05 18.90 9.88
C THR A 11 1.87 17.45 9.40
N THR A 12 1.89 16.49 10.30
CA THR A 12 1.68 15.05 9.97
C THR A 12 0.36 14.81 9.23
N MET A 13 -0.70 15.52 9.60
CA MET A 13 -2.01 15.44 8.92
C MET A 13 -1.96 15.95 7.48
N GLN A 14 -1.11 16.94 7.17
CA GLN A 14 -0.91 17.40 5.79
C GLN A 14 -0.18 16.37 4.94
N VAL A 15 0.74 15.61 5.53
CA VAL A 15 1.42 14.51 4.83
C VAL A 15 0.46 13.38 4.51
N LEU A 16 -0.49 13.09 5.40
CA LEU A 16 -1.45 12.00 5.19
C LEU A 16 -2.58 12.40 4.24
N CYS A 17 -3.23 13.53 4.50
CA CYS A 17 -4.49 13.91 3.85
C CYS A 17 -4.37 15.14 2.93
N GLY A 18 -3.20 15.78 2.85
CA GLY A 18 -3.01 16.95 1.99
C GLY A 18 -3.04 16.57 0.51
N PRO A 19 -3.64 17.41 -0.37
CA PRO A 19 -3.69 17.15 -1.81
C PRO A 19 -2.28 17.11 -2.42
N GLN A 20 -1.42 18.01 -1.95
CA GLN A 20 -0.02 18.10 -2.36
C GLN A 20 0.89 17.54 -1.27
N LEU A 21 1.91 16.80 -1.70
CA LEU A 21 2.92 16.29 -0.80
C LEU A 21 3.90 17.42 -0.44
N PRO A 22 4.20 17.68 0.85
CA PRO A 22 5.23 18.63 1.22
C PRO A 22 6.62 18.11 0.83
N TYR A 23 7.49 19.00 0.38
CA TYR A 23 8.86 18.63 -0.04
C TYR A 23 9.75 18.16 1.13
N ARG A 24 9.53 18.68 2.35
CA ARG A 24 10.26 18.25 3.54
C ARG A 24 9.51 17.15 4.30
N PRO A 25 10.23 16.19 4.91
CA PRO A 25 9.63 15.26 5.84
C PRO A 25 9.25 15.96 7.16
N PRO A 26 8.17 15.54 7.84
CA PRO A 26 7.80 16.05 9.15
C PRO A 26 8.79 15.58 10.24
N ARG A 27 8.80 16.23 11.41
CA ARG A 27 9.73 15.87 12.49
C ARG A 27 9.46 14.51 13.13
N SER A 28 8.19 14.13 13.27
CA SER A 28 7.77 12.88 13.92
C SER A 28 8.25 11.63 13.16
N LEU A 29 8.68 10.58 13.86
CA LEU A 29 9.14 9.33 13.24
C LEU A 29 8.06 8.67 12.35
N VAL A 30 6.83 8.56 12.87
CA VAL A 30 5.70 7.99 12.13
C VAL A 30 5.38 8.82 10.89
N GLY A 31 5.38 10.15 11.01
CA GLY A 31 5.19 11.05 9.88
C GLY A 31 6.28 10.92 8.82
N LYS A 32 7.55 10.69 9.20
CA LYS A 32 8.65 10.44 8.25
C LYS A 32 8.45 9.16 7.46
N PHE A 33 8.01 8.10 8.14
CA PHE A 33 7.73 6.82 7.50
C PHE A 33 6.57 6.93 6.49
N LEU A 34 5.45 7.53 6.90
CA LEU A 34 4.30 7.79 6.03
C LEU A 34 4.67 8.69 4.84
N TRP A 35 5.45 9.74 5.09
CA TRP A 35 5.96 10.61 4.04
C TRP A 35 6.79 9.82 3.02
N ARG A 36 7.70 8.96 3.47
CA ARG A 36 8.54 8.13 2.60
C ARG A 36 7.71 7.14 1.77
N ALA A 37 6.74 6.48 2.39
CA ALA A 37 5.83 5.56 1.69
C ALA A 37 5.03 6.30 0.60
N ARG A 38 4.52 7.49 0.92
CA ARG A 38 3.78 8.33 -0.03
C ARG A 38 4.66 8.86 -1.16
N VAL A 39 5.88 9.32 -0.88
CA VAL A 39 6.87 9.72 -1.90
C VAL A 39 7.13 8.57 -2.87
N TRP A 40 7.35 7.36 -2.35
CA TRP A 40 7.63 6.20 -3.18
C TRP A 40 6.47 5.88 -4.12
N LEU A 41 5.23 5.88 -3.62
CA LEU A 41 4.04 5.74 -4.46
C LEU A 41 3.93 6.86 -5.51
N GLU A 42 4.11 8.12 -5.11
CA GLU A 42 4.00 9.26 -6.02
C GLU A 42 5.03 9.22 -7.15
N VAL A 43 6.25 8.73 -6.87
CA VAL A 43 7.32 8.58 -7.86
C VAL A 43 7.09 7.37 -8.77
N THR A 44 6.76 6.20 -8.21
CA THR A 44 6.59 4.96 -8.99
C THR A 44 5.46 5.06 -10.00
N PHE A 45 4.36 5.71 -9.65
CA PHE A 45 3.21 5.88 -10.54
C PHE A 45 3.15 7.27 -11.20
N ALA A 46 4.21 8.08 -11.06
CA ALA A 46 4.29 9.45 -11.58
C ALA A 46 3.09 10.35 -11.22
N LEU A 47 2.44 10.13 -10.07
CA LEU A 47 1.25 10.90 -9.63
C LEU A 47 1.53 12.38 -9.41
N SER A 48 2.81 12.78 -9.34
CA SER A 48 3.23 14.18 -9.23
C SER A 48 2.87 15.04 -10.45
N MET A 49 2.64 14.41 -11.61
CA MET A 49 2.30 15.11 -12.87
C MET A 49 0.78 15.21 -13.12
N LEU A 50 -0.02 14.45 -12.37
CA LEU A 50 -1.48 14.42 -12.54
C LEU A 50 -2.13 15.62 -11.86
N GLN A 51 -3.28 16.05 -12.40
CA GLN A 51 -4.10 17.02 -11.69
C GLN A 51 -4.61 16.42 -10.37
N PRO A 52 -4.88 17.25 -9.35
CA PRO A 52 -5.28 16.77 -8.03
C PRO A 52 -6.52 15.87 -8.05
N TRP A 53 -7.47 16.10 -8.96
CA TRP A 53 -8.68 15.29 -9.08
C TRP A 53 -8.41 13.93 -9.77
N GLU A 54 -7.56 13.90 -10.81
CA GLU A 54 -7.17 12.65 -11.50
C GLU A 54 -6.44 11.73 -10.54
N LYS A 55 -5.56 12.29 -9.70
CA LYS A 55 -4.87 11.58 -8.64
C LYS A 55 -5.83 10.90 -7.66
N VAL A 56 -6.91 11.58 -7.28
CA VAL A 56 -7.95 11.00 -6.41
C VAL A 56 -8.62 9.82 -7.10
N LEU A 57 -8.96 9.95 -8.38
CA LEU A 57 -9.56 8.87 -9.16
C LEU A 57 -8.66 7.63 -9.21
N VAL A 58 -7.37 7.80 -9.55
CA VAL A 58 -6.39 6.70 -9.60
C VAL A 58 -6.26 6.02 -8.24
N MET A 59 -6.18 6.79 -7.16
CA MET A 59 -6.11 6.24 -5.80
C MET A 59 -7.37 5.42 -5.45
N VAL A 60 -8.57 5.90 -5.80
CA VAL A 60 -9.82 5.17 -5.57
C VAL A 60 -9.82 3.84 -6.31
N VAL A 61 -9.46 3.82 -7.60
CA VAL A 61 -9.38 2.59 -8.40
C VAL A 61 -8.35 1.60 -7.82
N LEU A 62 -7.19 2.10 -7.40
CA LEU A 62 -6.16 1.28 -6.78
C LEU A 62 -6.67 0.66 -5.46
N TYR A 63 -7.29 1.45 -4.59
CA TYR A 63 -7.84 0.95 -3.32
C TYR A 63 -8.98 -0.05 -3.53
N LEU A 64 -9.86 0.18 -4.52
CA LEU A 64 -10.90 -0.78 -4.87
C LEU A 64 -10.31 -2.10 -5.36
N THR A 65 -9.32 -2.04 -6.24
CA THR A 65 -8.66 -3.24 -6.79
C THR A 65 -7.92 -4.01 -5.70
N LEU A 66 -7.18 -3.32 -4.83
CA LEU A 66 -6.54 -3.92 -3.67
C LEU A 66 -7.57 -4.49 -2.69
N GLY A 67 -8.68 -3.79 -2.43
CA GLY A 67 -9.76 -4.26 -1.56
C GLY A 67 -10.39 -5.55 -2.07
N LEU A 68 -10.68 -5.64 -3.37
CA LEU A 68 -11.14 -6.88 -4.01
C LEU A 68 -10.09 -7.99 -3.90
N LEU A 69 -8.82 -7.67 -4.14
CA LEU A 69 -7.72 -8.64 -4.03
C LEU A 69 -7.58 -9.18 -2.61
N PHE A 70 -7.61 -8.32 -1.60
CA PHE A 70 -7.56 -8.72 -0.19
C PHE A 70 -8.77 -9.56 0.21
N THR A 71 -9.97 -9.19 -0.26
CA THR A 71 -11.18 -9.97 -0.03
C THR A 71 -11.06 -11.36 -0.67
N ALA A 72 -10.56 -11.42 -1.91
CA ALA A 72 -10.34 -12.69 -2.60
C ALA A 72 -9.27 -13.55 -1.91
N ILE A 73 -8.19 -12.95 -1.44
CA ILE A 73 -7.17 -13.64 -0.65
C ILE A 73 -7.79 -14.19 0.64
N TYR A 74 -8.50 -13.36 1.41
CA TYR A 74 -9.08 -13.79 2.67
C TYR A 74 -10.08 -14.94 2.51
N LEU A 75 -10.91 -14.87 1.47
CA LEU A 75 -11.96 -15.87 1.24
C LEU A 75 -11.43 -17.15 0.57
N TYR A 76 -10.59 -17.05 -0.45
CA TYR A 76 -10.21 -18.20 -1.30
C TYR A 76 -8.84 -18.78 -0.97
N LEU A 77 -7.91 -18.00 -0.40
CA LEU A 77 -6.55 -18.46 -0.12
C LEU A 77 -6.47 -19.56 0.94
N PRO A 78 -7.18 -19.54 2.10
CA PRO A 78 -7.01 -20.58 3.11
C PRO A 78 -7.42 -21.97 2.59
N GLN A 79 -8.53 -22.04 1.85
CA GLN A 79 -9.01 -23.29 1.27
C GLN A 79 -8.04 -23.84 0.22
N ARG A 80 -7.41 -22.96 -0.58
CA ARG A 80 -6.39 -23.36 -1.56
C ARG A 80 -5.08 -23.78 -0.89
N LEU A 81 -4.65 -23.12 0.17
CA LEU A 81 -3.42 -23.47 0.89
C LEU A 81 -3.49 -24.87 1.49
N LEU A 82 -4.62 -25.26 2.10
CA LEU A 82 -4.80 -26.60 2.66
C LEU A 82 -4.68 -27.70 1.60
N PHE A 83 -5.24 -27.45 0.41
CA PHE A 83 -5.13 -28.37 -0.70
C PHE A 83 -3.70 -28.47 -1.25
N LEU A 84 -3.02 -27.34 -1.40
CA LEU A 84 -1.62 -27.32 -1.84
C LEU A 84 -0.70 -27.96 -0.80
N SER A 85 -0.93 -27.75 0.49
CA SER A 85 -0.10 -28.33 1.55
C SER A 85 -0.22 -29.84 1.61
N ALA A 86 -1.43 -30.40 1.43
CA ALA A 86 -1.64 -31.85 1.37
C ALA A 86 -0.92 -32.50 0.18
N ARG A 87 -0.89 -31.81 -0.97
CA ARG A 87 -0.13 -32.27 -2.15
C ARG A 87 1.38 -32.11 -1.93
N ALA A 88 1.82 -30.98 -1.38
CA ALA A 88 3.22 -30.74 -1.10
C ALA A 88 3.78 -31.79 -0.12
N SER A 89 3.02 -32.17 0.92
CA SER A 89 3.43 -33.23 1.83
C SER A 89 3.54 -34.59 1.15
N TYR A 90 2.66 -34.90 0.20
CA TYR A 90 2.74 -36.12 -0.59
C TYR A 90 4.03 -36.17 -1.43
N TYR A 91 4.35 -35.09 -2.14
CA TYR A 91 5.56 -35.04 -2.98
C TYR A 91 6.86 -34.99 -2.16
N LEU A 92 6.85 -34.34 -0.99
CA LEU A 92 8.05 -34.18 -0.16
C LEU A 92 8.34 -35.38 0.73
N PHE A 93 7.31 -36.02 1.29
CA PHE A 93 7.48 -37.07 2.31
C PHE A 93 7.01 -38.46 1.84
N GLY A 94 6.42 -38.58 0.65
CA GLY A 94 5.99 -39.86 0.07
C GLY A 94 4.90 -40.58 0.87
N ARG A 95 4.31 -39.93 1.88
CA ARG A 95 3.20 -40.45 2.69
C ARG A 95 1.91 -39.78 2.24
N GLU A 96 0.92 -40.59 1.88
CA GLU A 96 -0.47 -40.12 1.80
C GLU A 96 -0.84 -39.58 3.17
N ALA A 97 -1.22 -38.30 3.26
CA ALA A 97 -1.88 -37.78 4.43
C ALA A 97 -3.25 -38.49 4.50
N LEU A 98 -3.25 -39.67 5.10
CA LEU A 98 -4.43 -40.46 5.42
C LEU A 98 -5.37 -39.52 6.20
N GLN A 99 -6.44 -39.10 5.53
CA GLN A 99 -7.54 -38.40 6.17
C GLN A 99 -8.12 -39.36 7.22
N ALA A 100 -7.91 -39.04 8.50
CA ALA A 100 -8.64 -39.58 9.64
C ALA A 100 -9.48 -38.44 10.23
#